data_AF-A0A9E2PQ71-F1
#
_entry.id   AF-A0A9E2PQ71-F1
#
_cell.length_a   1.000
_cell.length_b   1.000
_cell.length_c   1.000
_cell.angle_alpha   90.00
_cell.angle_beta   90.00
_cell.angle_gamma   90.00
#
_symmetry.space_group_name_H-M   'P 1'
#
loop_
_entity.id
_entity.type
_entity.pdbx_description
1 polymer ?
#
loop_
_entity_poly.entity_id
_entity_poly.type
_entity_poly.pdbx_seq_one_letter_code
_entity_poly.pdbx_strand_id
1 'polypeptide(L)'
;MRKFKQMFGLGENPEEAVDQPTLENIVLPDQQRDNLERDIMILEDEYGEKAKRLHQEAEEQVQGAAEDSVKDLHVIQMGMCPRCGEHLNEHLFATICIACGWNTFEVPQYGPVRVHLRENNVPIEGEHCYVLTTGDVFIIRNDVVIAKVPKDAVSWIEYIWVEAEIAQRYRQVTDRMKIACALCNGSADAEKDGFSLVQAAFGCSQERYVFCSTAC
;
A
#
# COMPACT_ATOMS: atom_id res chain seq x y z
N MET A 1 57.74 -13.89 -27.21
CA MET A 1 56.40 -13.62 -26.65
C MET A 1 56.03 -12.12 -26.65
N ARG A 2 56.40 -11.33 -27.67
CA ARG A 2 56.02 -9.89 -27.78
C ARG A 2 54.94 -9.61 -28.83
N LYS A 3 54.51 -10.62 -29.59
CA LYS A 3 53.50 -10.48 -30.66
C LYS A 3 52.08 -10.91 -30.27
N PHE A 4 51.87 -11.41 -29.05
CA PHE A 4 50.54 -11.84 -28.56
C PHE A 4 49.80 -10.77 -27.74
N LYS A 5 50.52 -9.81 -27.13
CA LYS A 5 49.90 -8.70 -26.36
C LYS A 5 49.36 -7.56 -27.23
N GLN A 6 49.77 -7.48 -28.50
CA GLN A 6 49.30 -6.45 -29.44
C GLN A 6 47.97 -6.81 -30.14
N MET A 7 47.51 -8.07 -30.00
CA MET A 7 46.28 -8.57 -30.63
C MET A 7 45.04 -8.44 -29.74
N PHE A 8 45.21 -8.13 -28.45
CA PHE A 8 44.13 -8.09 -27.45
C PHE A 8 43.99 -6.74 -26.71
N GLY A 9 44.62 -5.67 -27.21
CA GLY A 9 44.30 -4.28 -26.83
C GLY A 9 44.42 -3.89 -25.35
N LEU A 10 44.87 -4.77 -24.45
CA LEU A 10 45.04 -4.52 -23.02
C LEU A 10 46.51 -4.19 -22.74
N GLY A 11 46.84 -2.92 -22.98
CA GLY A 11 48.13 -2.34 -22.68
C GLY A 11 48.04 -0.82 -22.73
N GLU A 12 47.49 -0.25 -21.66
CA GLU A 12 47.57 1.19 -21.37
C GLU A 12 49.03 1.60 -21.20
N ASN A 13 49.45 2.62 -21.98
CA ASN A 13 50.56 3.48 -21.64
C ASN A 13 49.98 4.84 -21.25
N PRO A 14 50.37 5.42 -20.09
CA PRO A 14 49.78 6.63 -19.54
C PRO A 14 50.55 7.85 -20.02
N GLU A 15 50.21 8.38 -21.19
CA GLU A 15 50.62 9.71 -21.66
C GLU A 15 49.96 9.95 -23.02
N GLU A 16 48.70 10.35 -22.99
CA GLU A 16 47.91 11.05 -24.03
C GLU A 16 46.42 10.86 -23.71
N ALA A 17 45.97 11.38 -22.55
CA ALA A 17 44.56 11.70 -22.35
C ALA A 17 44.27 13.01 -23.10
N VAL A 18 44.28 12.93 -24.42
CA VAL A 18 43.74 13.98 -25.28
C VAL A 18 42.24 14.03 -24.98
N ASP A 19 41.77 15.19 -24.49
CA ASP A 19 40.37 15.52 -24.28
C ASP A 19 39.52 14.94 -25.41
N GLN A 20 38.78 13.87 -25.11
CA GLN A 20 37.80 13.36 -26.07
C GLN A 20 36.64 14.35 -26.05
N PRO A 21 36.34 15.04 -27.17
CA PRO A 21 35.17 15.88 -27.23
C PRO A 21 33.94 14.96 -27.14
N THR A 22 33.13 15.13 -26.09
CA THR A 22 31.75 14.67 -26.08
C THR A 22 31.06 15.20 -27.35
N LEU A 23 30.14 14.43 -27.94
CA LEU A 23 29.47 14.77 -29.22
C LEU A 23 28.83 16.17 -29.25
N GLU A 24 28.62 16.78 -28.10
CA GLU A 24 28.14 18.17 -27.91
C GLU A 24 29.19 19.24 -28.29
N ASN A 25 30.49 18.93 -28.21
CA ASN A 25 31.59 19.87 -28.45
C ASN A 25 31.88 20.13 -29.94
N ILE A 26 31.29 19.37 -30.86
CA ILE A 26 31.59 19.45 -32.31
C ILE A 26 30.56 20.32 -33.07
N VAL A 27 29.40 20.61 -32.49
CA VAL A 27 28.24 21.11 -33.27
C VAL A 27 27.90 22.59 -33.01
N LEU A 28 28.33 23.19 -31.90
CA LEU A 28 27.95 24.56 -31.53
C LEU A 28 29.13 25.54 -31.65
N PRO A 29 28.97 26.70 -32.34
CA PRO A 29 29.94 27.79 -32.32
C PRO A 29 30.24 28.25 -30.89
N ASP A 30 31.50 28.61 -30.58
CA ASP A 30 31.94 28.91 -29.21
C ASP A 30 31.10 29.97 -28.47
N GLN A 31 30.59 31.00 -29.18
CA GLN A 31 29.68 31.99 -28.60
C GLN A 31 28.33 31.42 -28.15
N GLN A 32 27.82 30.38 -28.80
CA GLN A 32 26.59 29.70 -28.38
C GLN A 32 26.85 28.74 -27.22
N ARG A 33 28.06 28.20 -27.10
CA ARG A 33 28.48 27.39 -25.95
C ARG A 33 28.58 28.25 -24.69
N ASP A 34 29.20 29.42 -24.77
CA ASP A 34 29.27 30.35 -23.63
C ASP A 34 27.89 30.85 -23.18
N ASN A 35 26.95 30.99 -24.12
CA ASN A 35 25.57 31.36 -23.79
C ASN A 35 24.81 30.18 -23.17
N LEU A 36 25.00 28.96 -23.70
CA LEU A 36 24.40 27.74 -23.15
C LEU A 36 24.93 27.45 -21.74
N GLU A 37 26.24 27.58 -21.51
CA GLU A 37 26.86 27.44 -20.19
C GLU A 37 26.34 28.50 -19.22
N ARG A 38 26.17 29.75 -19.66
CA ARG A 38 25.55 30.80 -18.84
C ARG A 38 24.08 30.50 -18.53
N ASP A 39 23.30 30.00 -19.50
CA ASP A 39 21.91 29.62 -19.29
C ASP A 39 21.77 28.40 -18.37
N ILE A 40 22.67 27.41 -18.47
CA ILE A 40 22.76 26.28 -17.54
C ILE A 40 23.11 26.79 -16.14
N MET A 41 24.09 27.68 -16.01
CA MET A 41 24.50 28.25 -14.72
C MET A 41 23.37 29.09 -14.08
N ILE A 42 22.56 29.79 -14.87
CA ILE A 42 21.38 30.54 -14.40
C ILE A 42 20.24 29.60 -13.96
N LEU A 43 20.11 28.41 -14.56
CA LEU A 43 19.14 27.40 -14.15
C LEU A 43 19.63 26.57 -12.93
N GLU A 44 20.94 26.44 -12.77
CA GLU A 44 21.59 25.80 -11.62
C GLU A 44 21.77 26.74 -10.42
N ASP A 45 21.72 28.07 -10.64
CA ASP A 45 21.72 29.07 -9.58
C ASP A 45 20.63 28.78 -8.54
N GLU A 46 20.93 29.18 -7.30
CA GLU A 46 20.26 29.02 -5.99
C GLU A 46 18.83 28.44 -5.92
N TYR A 47 17.97 28.69 -6.91
CA TYR A 47 16.66 28.06 -7.11
C TYR A 47 16.71 26.61 -7.62
N GLY A 48 17.65 26.25 -8.51
CA GLY A 48 17.80 24.89 -9.04
C GLY A 48 18.32 23.91 -7.99
N GLU A 49 19.34 24.30 -7.22
CA GLU A 49 19.81 23.54 -6.06
C GLU A 49 18.74 23.46 -4.96
N LYS A 50 18.04 24.57 -4.64
CA LYS A 50 16.91 24.52 -3.68
C LYS A 50 15.80 23.60 -4.17
N ALA A 51 15.45 23.60 -5.45
CA ALA A 51 14.44 22.71 -6.01
C ALA A 51 14.88 21.24 -5.98
N LYS A 52 16.14 20.93 -6.31
CA LYS A 52 16.69 19.57 -6.19
C LYS A 52 16.69 19.08 -4.73
N ARG A 53 17.08 19.94 -3.77
CA ARG A 53 17.02 19.62 -2.34
C ARG A 53 15.59 19.42 -1.86
N LEU A 54 14.65 20.27 -2.28
CA LEU A 54 13.22 20.10 -1.98
C LEU A 54 12.64 18.80 -2.58
N HIS A 55 13.06 18.44 -3.80
CA HIS A 55 12.67 17.17 -4.41
C HIS A 55 13.25 15.98 -3.65
N GLN A 56 14.52 16.04 -3.25
CA GLN A 56 15.16 14.98 -2.48
C GLN A 56 14.55 14.85 -1.08
N GLU A 57 14.26 15.96 -0.40
CA GLU A 57 13.54 15.98 0.88
C GLU A 57 12.11 15.43 0.73
N ALA A 58 11.43 15.75 -0.37
CA ALA A 58 10.11 15.20 -0.67
C ALA A 58 10.18 13.68 -0.94
N GLU A 59 11.17 13.20 -1.69
CA GLU A 59 11.39 11.77 -1.93
C GLU A 59 11.74 11.02 -0.63
N GLU A 60 12.60 11.58 0.21
CA GLU A 60 12.92 11.02 1.53
C GLU A 60 11.69 10.97 2.44
N GLN A 61 10.84 12.01 2.43
CA GLN A 61 9.58 12.00 3.18
C GLN A 61 8.59 10.97 2.65
N VAL A 62 8.47 10.84 1.32
CA VAL A 62 7.61 9.83 0.69
C VAL A 62 8.11 8.42 0.99
N GLN A 63 9.43 8.20 0.94
CA GLN A 63 10.03 6.92 1.27
C GLN A 63 9.85 6.58 2.76
N GLY A 64 10.09 7.53 3.67
CA GLY A 64 9.86 7.35 5.09
C GLY A 64 8.39 7.03 5.41
N ALA A 65 7.45 7.75 4.79
CA ALA A 65 6.02 7.49 4.94
C ALA A 65 5.60 6.11 4.39
N ALA A 66 6.23 5.67 3.30
CA ALA A 66 6.00 4.34 2.74
C ALA A 66 6.54 3.23 3.66
N GLU A 67 7.75 3.40 4.21
CA GLU A 67 8.35 2.46 5.16
C GLU A 67 7.51 2.35 6.43
N ASP A 68 7.01 3.46 6.97
CA ASP A 68 6.15 3.46 8.15
C ASP A 68 4.78 2.83 7.86
N SER A 69 4.22 3.06 6.67
CA SER A 69 3.00 2.37 6.24
C SER A 69 3.19 0.85 6.14
N VAL A 70 4.36 0.39 5.68
CA VAL A 70 4.69 -1.04 5.62
C VAL A 70 4.87 -1.63 7.01
N LYS A 71 5.51 -0.91 7.94
CA LYS A 71 5.61 -1.32 9.34
C LYS A 71 4.24 -1.43 9.98
N ASP A 72 3.36 -0.46 9.76
CA ASP A 72 1.99 -0.47 10.28
C ASP A 72 1.22 -1.68 9.75
N LEU A 73 1.32 -1.97 8.45
CA LEU A 73 0.71 -3.17 7.86
C LEU A 73 1.25 -4.46 8.49
N HIS A 74 2.55 -4.54 8.76
CA HIS A 74 3.17 -5.70 9.40
C HIS A 74 2.70 -5.87 10.85
N VAL A 75 2.58 -4.78 11.61
CA VAL A 75 2.06 -4.79 12.99
C VAL A 75 0.60 -5.24 13.03
N ILE A 76 -0.22 -4.76 12.07
CA ILE A 76 -1.61 -5.21 11.90
C ILE A 76 -1.67 -6.70 11.54
N GLN A 77 -0.80 -7.19 10.65
CA GLN A 77 -0.72 -8.63 10.31
C GLN A 77 -0.36 -9.51 11.51
N MET A 78 0.39 -8.97 12.48
CA MET A 78 0.68 -9.62 13.75
C MET A 78 -0.48 -9.52 14.77
N GLY A 79 -1.60 -8.90 14.39
CA GLY A 79 -2.77 -8.72 15.25
C GLY A 79 -2.59 -7.65 16.32
N MET A 80 -1.63 -6.73 16.14
CA MET A 80 -1.33 -5.66 17.08
C MET A 80 -1.72 -4.29 16.51
N CYS A 81 -2.08 -3.36 17.38
CA CYS A 81 -2.47 -2.02 16.98
C CYS A 81 -1.23 -1.19 16.59
N PRO A 82 -1.20 -0.53 15.42
CA PRO A 82 -0.06 0.31 15.01
C PRO A 82 0.14 1.52 15.93
N ARG A 83 -0.91 1.96 16.63
CA ARG A 83 -0.86 3.15 17.48
C ARG A 83 -0.43 2.87 18.92
N CYS A 84 -0.85 1.75 19.51
CA CYS A 84 -0.62 1.45 20.92
C CYS A 84 -0.01 0.08 21.21
N GLY A 85 0.17 -0.78 20.20
CA GLY A 85 0.75 -2.11 20.34
C GLY A 85 -0.14 -3.17 21.00
N GLU A 86 -1.37 -2.81 21.39
CA GLU A 86 -2.32 -3.75 22.00
C GLU A 86 -3.00 -4.64 20.95
N HIS A 87 -3.55 -5.78 21.37
CA HIS A 87 -4.25 -6.70 20.46
C HIS A 87 -5.44 -6.06 19.73
N LEU A 88 -5.57 -6.37 18.44
CA LEU A 88 -6.68 -5.99 17.59
C LEU A 88 -7.77 -7.07 17.63
N ASN A 89 -9.03 -6.64 17.69
CA ASN A 89 -10.17 -7.50 17.43
C ASN A 89 -10.53 -7.44 15.95
N GLU A 90 -10.49 -8.60 15.30
CA GLU A 90 -10.90 -8.76 13.92
C GLU A 90 -12.38 -9.15 13.85
N HIS A 91 -13.16 -8.35 13.13
CA HIS A 91 -14.51 -8.64 12.67
C HIS A 91 -14.49 -8.89 11.15
N LEU A 92 -15.60 -9.38 10.60
CA LEU A 92 -15.65 -9.80 9.18
C LEU A 92 -15.24 -8.70 8.17
N PHE A 93 -15.54 -7.45 8.50
CA PHE A 93 -15.31 -6.26 7.65
C PHE A 93 -14.64 -5.11 8.41
N ALA A 94 -14.19 -5.33 9.65
CA ALA A 94 -13.62 -4.26 10.47
C ALA A 94 -12.59 -4.82 11.45
N THR A 95 -11.53 -4.06 11.69
CA THR A 95 -10.54 -4.37 12.71
C THR A 95 -10.49 -3.21 13.69
N ILE A 96 -10.67 -3.48 14.97
CA ILE A 96 -10.85 -2.46 16.01
C ILE A 96 -9.90 -2.74 17.18
N CYS A 97 -9.15 -1.73 17.60
CA CYS A 97 -8.38 -1.75 18.84
C CYS A 97 -9.27 -1.36 20.03
N ILE A 98 -9.41 -2.25 21.00
CA ILE A 98 -10.24 -2.00 22.19
C ILE A 98 -9.62 -0.92 23.09
N ALA A 99 -8.29 -0.84 23.14
CA ALA A 99 -7.59 0.06 24.05
C ALA A 99 -7.61 1.52 23.59
N CYS A 100 -7.31 1.80 22.31
CA CYS A 100 -7.17 3.16 21.81
C CYS A 100 -8.26 3.58 20.80
N GLY A 101 -9.15 2.67 20.40
CA GLY A 101 -10.23 2.95 19.45
C GLY A 101 -9.78 3.12 18.00
N TRP A 102 -8.50 2.89 17.68
CA TRP A 102 -8.05 2.80 16.29
C TRP A 102 -8.86 1.74 15.57
N ASN A 103 -9.34 2.08 14.38
CA ASN A 103 -10.15 1.18 13.59
C ASN A 103 -9.83 1.34 12.11
N THR A 104 -10.01 0.25 11.39
CA THR A 104 -10.07 0.21 9.93
C THR A 104 -11.25 -0.67 9.56
N PHE A 105 -12.02 -0.27 8.57
CA PHE A 105 -13.18 -1.04 8.13
C PHE A 105 -13.39 -0.89 6.63
N GLU A 106 -13.98 -1.93 6.04
CA GLU A 106 -14.40 -1.96 4.65
C GLU A 106 -15.84 -1.44 4.54
N VAL A 107 -16.15 -0.80 3.42
CA VAL A 107 -17.50 -0.35 3.08
C VAL A 107 -18.13 -1.33 2.08
N PRO A 108 -19.48 -1.49 2.07
CA PRO A 108 -20.16 -2.37 1.13
C PRO A 108 -19.91 -1.95 -0.32
N GLN A 109 -19.79 -2.93 -1.22
CA GLN A 109 -19.53 -2.68 -2.65
C GLN A 109 -20.83 -2.65 -3.46
N TYR A 110 -21.75 -3.56 -3.15
CA TYR A 110 -23.05 -3.69 -3.81
C TYR A 110 -24.20 -3.19 -2.95
N GLY A 111 -23.99 -3.12 -1.63
CA GLY A 111 -24.97 -2.64 -0.68
C GLY A 111 -25.14 -1.12 -0.71
N PRO A 112 -26.36 -0.59 -0.52
CA PRO A 112 -26.58 0.84 -0.49
C PRO A 112 -26.01 1.47 0.78
N VAL A 113 -25.60 2.73 0.66
CA VAL A 113 -25.19 3.58 1.78
C VAL A 113 -26.27 4.64 2.00
N ARG A 114 -26.70 4.82 3.25
CA ARG A 114 -27.66 5.86 3.62
C ARG A 114 -27.03 6.87 4.55
N VAL A 115 -27.02 8.12 4.13
CA VAL A 115 -26.55 9.24 4.95
C VAL A 115 -27.75 9.93 5.58
N HIS A 116 -27.83 9.86 6.90
CA HIS A 116 -28.90 10.47 7.68
C HIS A 116 -28.51 11.90 8.06
N LEU A 117 -29.41 12.84 7.78
CA LEU A 117 -29.22 14.27 8.06
C LEU A 117 -29.78 14.61 9.45
N ARG A 118 -29.24 15.65 10.11
CA ARG A 118 -29.73 16.07 11.44
C ARG A 118 -31.12 16.69 11.40
N GLU A 119 -31.38 17.52 10.39
CA GLU A 119 -32.63 18.30 10.30
C GLU A 119 -33.71 17.61 9.46
N ASN A 120 -33.32 16.64 8.64
CA ASN A 120 -34.21 15.97 7.70
C ASN A 120 -34.26 14.46 7.99
N ASN A 121 -35.47 13.94 8.15
CA ASN A 121 -35.69 12.51 8.42
C ASN A 121 -35.60 11.63 7.16
N VAL A 122 -35.45 12.22 5.98
CA VAL A 122 -35.25 11.46 4.74
C VAL A 122 -33.76 11.28 4.50
N PRO A 123 -33.23 10.05 4.60
CA PRO A 123 -31.83 9.80 4.30
C PRO A 123 -31.55 9.94 2.82
N ILE A 124 -30.35 10.41 2.49
CA ILE A 124 -29.86 10.39 1.11
C ILE A 124 -29.22 9.03 0.88
N GLU A 125 -29.78 8.26 -0.04
CA GLU A 125 -29.27 6.94 -0.40
C GLU A 125 -28.32 7.04 -1.60
N GLY A 126 -27.19 6.34 -1.55
CA GLY A 126 -26.20 6.20 -2.60
C GLY A 126 -25.63 4.79 -2.66
N GLU A 127 -24.74 4.54 -3.61
CA GLU A 127 -23.97 3.29 -3.71
C GLU A 127 -22.70 3.38 -2.87
N HIS A 128 -22.04 4.53 -2.88
CA HIS A 128 -20.83 4.77 -2.10
C HIS A 128 -20.87 6.13 -1.41
N CYS A 129 -20.16 6.24 -0.28
CA CYS A 129 -19.88 7.52 0.36
C CYS A 129 -18.40 7.71 0.64
N TYR A 130 -17.92 8.93 0.50
CA TYR A 130 -16.55 9.32 0.84
C TYR A 130 -16.58 10.45 1.87
N VAL A 131 -15.96 10.22 3.01
CA VAL A 131 -15.74 11.24 4.03
C VAL A 131 -14.39 11.90 3.75
N LEU A 132 -14.43 13.18 3.37
CA LEU A 132 -13.22 13.95 3.09
C LEU A 132 -12.47 14.30 4.37
N THR A 133 -11.21 14.70 4.24
CA THR A 133 -10.39 15.20 5.36
C THR A 133 -10.98 16.45 6.02
N THR A 134 -11.75 17.24 5.27
CA THR A 134 -12.51 18.39 5.78
C THR A 134 -13.73 17.98 6.63
N GLY A 135 -14.12 16.71 6.57
CA GLY A 135 -15.32 16.16 7.21
C GLY A 135 -16.59 16.24 6.35
N ASP A 136 -16.51 16.83 5.16
CA ASP A 136 -17.61 16.81 4.18
C ASP A 136 -17.82 15.39 3.64
N VAL A 137 -19.06 15.02 3.37
CA VAL A 137 -19.43 13.70 2.86
C VAL A 137 -19.95 13.81 1.44
N PHE A 138 -19.33 13.07 0.52
CA PHE A 138 -19.80 12.92 -0.85
C PHE A 138 -20.57 11.61 -0.98
N ILE A 139 -21.71 11.66 -1.66
CA ILE A 139 -22.55 10.50 -1.91
C ILE A 139 -22.58 10.27 -3.42
N ILE A 140 -22.24 9.05 -3.85
CA ILE A 140 -22.13 8.65 -5.25
C ILE A 140 -23.25 7.67 -5.60
N ARG A 141 -23.80 7.80 -6.80
CA ARG A 141 -24.72 6.85 -7.41
C ARG A 141 -24.53 6.87 -8.93
N ASN A 142 -24.45 5.69 -9.57
CA ASN A 142 -24.17 5.57 -11.01
C ASN A 142 -22.94 6.39 -11.44
N ASP A 143 -21.84 6.31 -10.69
CA ASP A 143 -20.59 7.05 -10.94
C ASP A 143 -20.70 8.58 -10.91
N VAL A 144 -21.81 9.14 -10.41
CA VAL A 144 -22.02 10.58 -10.29
C VAL A 144 -22.21 10.99 -8.84
N VAL A 145 -21.59 12.11 -8.45
CA VAL A 145 -21.83 12.73 -7.13
C VAL A 145 -23.25 13.30 -7.12
N ILE A 146 -24.14 12.66 -6.36
CA ILE A 146 -25.54 13.09 -6.23
C ILE A 146 -25.72 14.14 -5.15
N ALA A 147 -24.86 14.14 -4.13
CA ALA A 147 -24.94 15.08 -3.02
C ALA A 147 -23.56 15.31 -2.39
N LYS A 148 -23.30 16.57 -2.05
CA LYS A 148 -22.26 17.00 -1.11
C LYS A 148 -22.95 17.44 0.17
N VAL A 149 -22.68 16.75 1.27
CA VAL A 149 -23.26 17.05 2.58
C VAL A 149 -22.17 17.61 3.50
N PRO A 150 -22.33 18.82 4.05
CA PRO A 150 -21.40 19.37 5.04
C PRO A 150 -21.37 18.53 6.32
N LYS A 151 -20.21 18.49 6.99
CA LYS A 151 -20.01 17.77 8.27
C LYS A 151 -21.11 18.05 9.31
N ASP A 152 -21.52 19.31 9.43
CA ASP A 152 -22.49 19.74 10.44
C ASP A 152 -23.92 19.27 10.17
N ALA A 153 -24.23 18.95 8.91
CA ALA A 153 -25.54 18.47 8.51
C ALA A 153 -25.69 16.95 8.65
N VAL A 154 -24.58 16.20 8.71
CA VAL A 154 -24.59 14.74 8.88
C VAL A 154 -24.89 14.38 10.34
N SER A 155 -25.80 13.42 10.53
CA SER A 155 -26.07 12.79 11.82
C SER A 155 -25.26 11.51 11.96
N TRP A 156 -25.50 10.54 11.08
CA TRP A 156 -24.79 9.26 11.03
C TRP A 156 -24.87 8.64 9.63
N ILE A 157 -24.02 7.65 9.37
CA ILE A 157 -23.95 6.94 8.09
C ILE A 157 -24.28 5.47 8.34
N GLU A 158 -25.22 4.95 7.57
CA GLU A 158 -25.65 3.56 7.60
C GLU A 158 -25.08 2.80 6.40
N TYR A 159 -24.37 1.71 6.67
CA TYR A 159 -23.87 0.80 5.65
C TYR A 159 -24.74 -0.45 5.61
N ILE A 160 -25.48 -0.64 4.53
CA ILE A 160 -26.39 -1.77 4.38
C ILE A 160 -25.66 -2.85 3.59
N TRP A 161 -25.28 -3.93 4.27
CA TRP A 161 -24.59 -5.05 3.64
C TRP A 161 -25.58 -6.02 2.98
N VAL A 162 -25.26 -6.47 1.77
CA VAL A 162 -26.05 -7.50 1.10
C VAL A 162 -25.64 -8.87 1.64
N GLU A 163 -26.62 -9.76 1.88
CA GLU A 163 -26.34 -11.12 2.39
C GLU A 163 -25.33 -11.89 1.52
N ALA A 164 -25.36 -11.68 0.21
CA ALA A 164 -24.41 -12.29 -0.73
C ALA A 164 -22.95 -11.86 -0.45
N GLU A 165 -22.71 -10.58 -0.16
CA GLU A 165 -21.38 -10.06 0.20
C GLU A 165 -20.91 -10.64 1.53
N ILE A 166 -21.81 -10.67 2.53
CA ILE A 166 -21.51 -11.25 3.84
C ILE A 166 -21.15 -12.73 3.69
N ALA A 167 -21.95 -13.49 2.95
CA ALA A 167 -21.71 -14.90 2.73
C ALA A 167 -20.42 -15.16 1.95
N GLN A 168 -20.10 -14.32 0.96
CA GLN A 168 -18.85 -14.42 0.20
C GLN A 168 -17.64 -14.12 1.09
N ARG A 169 -17.68 -13.04 1.87
CA ARG A 169 -16.58 -12.70 2.79
C ARG A 169 -16.43 -13.74 3.88
N TYR A 170 -17.54 -14.20 4.43
CA TYR A 170 -17.55 -15.30 5.39
C TYR A 170 -16.87 -16.52 4.79
N ARG A 171 -17.25 -16.97 3.59
CA ARG A 171 -16.55 -18.07 2.90
C ARG A 171 -15.06 -17.78 2.71
N GLN A 172 -14.65 -16.59 2.29
CA GLN A 172 -13.23 -16.27 2.14
C GLN A 172 -12.46 -16.33 3.46
N VAL A 173 -13.03 -15.79 4.53
CA VAL A 173 -12.43 -15.82 5.88
C VAL A 173 -12.40 -17.26 6.38
N THR A 174 -13.51 -17.99 6.28
CA THR A 174 -13.60 -19.39 6.63
C THR A 174 -12.74 -20.25 5.72
N ASP A 175 -12.45 -19.92 4.47
CA ASP A 175 -11.57 -20.71 3.59
C ASP A 175 -10.09 -20.41 3.88
N ARG A 176 -9.77 -19.18 4.31
CA ARG A 176 -8.46 -18.84 4.88
C ARG A 176 -8.26 -19.49 6.26
N MET A 177 -9.32 -19.60 7.06
CA MET A 177 -9.32 -20.20 8.39
C MET A 177 -9.56 -21.71 8.38
N LYS A 178 -10.24 -22.26 7.37
CA LYS A 178 -10.37 -23.69 7.09
C LYS A 178 -8.99 -24.08 6.66
N ILE A 179 -8.24 -24.46 7.66
CA ILE A 179 -7.05 -25.21 7.42
C ILE A 179 -7.54 -26.53 6.83
N ALA A 180 -7.51 -26.63 5.50
CA ALA A 180 -7.79 -27.88 4.83
C ALA A 180 -6.90 -28.93 5.49
N CYS A 181 -7.49 -30.08 5.83
CA CYS A 181 -6.72 -31.15 6.43
C CYS A 181 -5.55 -31.46 5.50
N ALA A 182 -4.32 -31.34 5.99
CA ALA A 182 -3.12 -31.55 5.20
C ALA A 182 -3.05 -32.95 4.59
N LEU A 183 -3.80 -33.90 5.14
CA LEU A 183 -3.81 -35.29 4.73
C LEU A 183 -5.00 -35.65 3.82
N CYS A 184 -6.23 -35.29 4.18
CA CYS A 184 -7.43 -35.66 3.39
C CYS A 184 -8.05 -34.50 2.59
N ASN A 185 -7.51 -33.29 2.71
CA ASN A 185 -7.99 -32.05 2.09
C ASN A 185 -9.46 -31.70 2.43
N GLY A 186 -10.03 -32.34 3.47
CA GLY A 186 -11.36 -32.05 3.99
C GLY A 186 -11.38 -30.80 4.87
N SER A 187 -12.58 -30.29 5.17
CA SER A 187 -12.75 -29.16 6.10
C SER A 187 -12.37 -29.59 7.52
N ALA A 188 -11.28 -29.06 8.06
CA ALA A 188 -10.97 -29.24 9.48
C ALA A 188 -11.78 -28.24 10.31
N ASP A 189 -12.43 -28.74 11.34
CA ASP A 189 -13.25 -27.98 12.29
C ASP A 189 -12.52 -27.99 13.63
N ALA A 190 -12.19 -26.80 14.14
CA ALA A 190 -11.40 -26.65 15.37
C ALA A 190 -12.14 -27.08 16.63
N GLU A 191 -13.48 -27.17 16.57
CA GLU A 191 -14.32 -27.58 17.70
C GLU A 191 -14.52 -29.11 17.78
N LYS A 192 -14.05 -29.86 16.78
CA LYS A 192 -14.15 -31.33 16.77
C LYS A 192 -13.04 -31.98 17.57
N ASP A 193 -13.42 -33.00 18.33
CA ASP A 193 -12.48 -33.84 19.07
C ASP A 193 -11.53 -34.58 18.10
N GLY A 194 -10.23 -34.49 18.37
CA GLY A 194 -9.17 -34.99 17.48
C GLY A 194 -8.61 -33.96 16.48
N PHE A 195 -9.09 -32.71 16.47
CA PHE A 195 -8.44 -31.63 15.74
C PHE A 195 -7.01 -31.43 16.27
N SER A 196 -6.03 -31.39 15.36
CA SER A 196 -4.65 -31.09 15.73
C SER A 196 -4.02 -30.09 14.77
N LEU A 197 -3.26 -29.17 15.35
CA LEU A 197 -2.54 -28.13 14.64
C LEU A 197 -1.04 -28.31 14.91
N VAL A 198 -0.28 -28.58 13.85
CA VAL A 198 1.15 -28.84 13.93
C VAL A 198 1.88 -27.71 13.22
N GLN A 199 2.80 -27.07 13.95
CA GLN A 199 3.77 -26.17 13.35
C GLN A 199 5.07 -26.94 13.14
N ALA A 200 5.48 -27.07 11.89
CA ALA A 200 6.73 -27.72 11.51
C ALA A 200 7.69 -26.67 10.96
N ALA A 201 8.93 -26.69 11.42
CA ALA A 201 9.99 -25.83 10.89
C ALA A 201 10.84 -26.62 9.90
N PHE A 202 10.96 -26.11 8.67
CA PHE A 202 11.83 -26.64 7.63
C PHE A 202 12.94 -25.63 7.33
N GLY A 203 14.07 -25.77 8.02
CA GLY A 203 15.19 -24.83 7.88
C GLY A 203 14.80 -23.43 8.32
N CYS A 204 14.68 -22.50 7.37
CA CYS A 204 14.31 -21.10 7.62
C CYS A 204 12.80 -20.81 7.45
N SER A 205 11.98 -21.79 7.04
CA SER A 205 10.53 -21.63 6.93
C SER A 205 9.82 -22.32 8.10
N GLN A 206 8.72 -21.72 8.55
CA GLN A 206 7.78 -22.35 9.47
C GLN A 206 6.47 -22.55 8.74
N GLU A 207 6.01 -23.79 8.68
CA GLU A 207 4.79 -24.21 8.01
C GLU A 207 3.77 -24.70 9.02
N ARG A 208 2.49 -24.42 8.74
CA ARG A 208 1.36 -24.78 9.59
C ARG A 208 0.55 -25.86 8.89
N TYR A 209 0.47 -27.03 9.52
CA TYR A 209 -0.34 -28.17 9.09
C TYR A 209 -1.50 -28.37 10.05
N VAL A 210 -2.66 -28.75 9.53
CA VAL A 210 -3.82 -29.10 10.36
C VAL A 210 -4.39 -30.42 9.91
N PHE A 211 -4.84 -31.19 10.90
CA PHE A 211 -5.43 -32.50 10.70
C PHE A 211 -6.83 -32.50 11.32
N CYS A 212 -7.80 -33.04 10.58
CA CYS A 212 -9.20 -33.07 11.00
C CYS A 212 -9.50 -34.14 12.06
N SER A 213 -8.63 -35.13 12.22
CA SER A 213 -8.69 -36.16 13.27
C SER A 213 -7.33 -36.84 13.43
N THR A 214 -7.11 -37.53 14.55
CA THR A 214 -5.90 -38.34 14.80
C THR A 214 -5.82 -39.61 13.94
N ALA A 215 -6.95 -40.05 13.39
CA ALA A 215 -7.06 -41.23 12.54
C ALA A 215 -7.01 -40.91 11.04
N CYS A 216 -6.90 -39.63 10.69
CA CYS A 216 -6.83 -39.18 9.31
C CYS A 216 -5.52 -39.61 8.67
#